data_AF-W0JB35-F1
#
_entry.id   AF-W0JB35-F1
#
_cell.length_a   1.000
_cell.length_b   1.000
_cell.length_c   1.000
_cell.angle_alpha   90.00
_cell.angle_beta   90.00
_cell.angle_gamma   90.00
#
_symmetry.space_group_name_H-M   'P 1'
#
loop_
_entity.id
_entity.type
_entity.pdbx_description
1 polymer ?
#
loop_
_entity_poly.entity_id
_entity_poly.type
_entity_poly.pdbx_seq_one_letter_code
_entity_poly.pdbx_strand_id
1 'polypeptide(L)'
;MITAQQLHDQTRAVFPNAQVSVLDASYDPVPLDGTGQFFGELEDMLNKVCGDAWKDYYDCDNFALAAVFLGAWKHYRARLLNLGSGQGCPIGILCYRTDPANPATGHAVNVVYTDRGLFVFEPQRREFFSLSQAQKDSAWLVYYT
;
A
#
# COMPACT_ATOMS: atom_id res chain seq x y z
N MET A 1 -7.47 -14.03 -7.21
CA MET A 1 -7.28 -14.09 -5.75
C MET A 1 -5.86 -14.55 -5.46
N ILE A 2 -5.20 -13.94 -4.47
CA ILE A 2 -3.90 -14.36 -3.95
C ILE A 2 -4.06 -14.81 -2.49
N THR A 3 -3.38 -15.88 -2.08
CA THR A 3 -3.37 -16.33 -0.67
C THR A 3 -2.41 -15.49 0.17
N ALA A 4 -2.60 -15.49 1.49
CA ALA A 4 -1.69 -14.81 2.43
C ALA A 4 -0.22 -15.22 2.24
N GLN A 5 0.03 -16.53 2.11
CA GLN A 5 1.37 -17.07 1.90
C GLN A 5 1.99 -16.59 0.58
N GLN A 6 1.23 -16.62 -0.51
CA GLN A 6 1.71 -16.14 -1.80
C GLN A 6 2.00 -14.63 -1.78
N LEU A 7 1.16 -13.83 -1.13
CA LEU A 7 1.39 -12.39 -1.01
C LEU A 7 2.63 -12.12 -0.17
N HIS A 8 2.77 -12.82 0.96
CA HIS A 8 3.97 -12.75 1.80
C HIS A 8 5.24 -13.06 1.01
N ASP A 9 5.27 -14.17 0.28
CA ASP A 9 6.47 -14.63 -0.44
C ASP A 9 6.83 -13.70 -1.60
N GLN A 10 5.83 -13.21 -2.34
CA GLN A 10 6.06 -12.23 -3.41
C GLN A 10 6.54 -10.88 -2.85
N THR A 11 6.01 -10.43 -1.72
CA THR A 11 6.47 -9.20 -1.06
C THR A 11 7.90 -9.35 -0.55
N ARG A 12 8.25 -10.48 0.07
CA ARG A 12 9.62 -10.79 0.50
C ARG A 12 10.61 -10.85 -0.67
N ALA A 13 10.18 -11.34 -1.83
CA ALA A 13 11.03 -11.36 -3.02
C ALA A 13 11.39 -9.95 -3.53
N VAL A 14 10.53 -8.95 -3.30
CA VAL A 14 10.77 -7.55 -3.67
C VAL A 14 11.47 -6.77 -2.56
N PHE A 15 11.13 -7.04 -1.29
CA PHE A 15 11.62 -6.35 -0.10
C PHE A 15 12.30 -7.36 0.84
N PRO A 16 13.52 -7.83 0.51
CA PRO A 16 14.15 -8.99 1.15
C PRO A 16 14.53 -8.81 2.62
N ASN A 17 14.56 -7.56 3.11
CA ASN A 17 14.89 -7.25 4.50
C ASN A 17 13.68 -6.79 5.33
N ALA A 18 12.52 -6.58 4.69
CA ALA A 18 11.32 -6.15 5.41
C ALA A 18 10.73 -7.30 6.22
N GLN A 19 10.24 -6.98 7.42
CA GLN A 19 9.26 -7.82 8.12
C GLN A 19 7.93 -7.69 7.39
N VAL A 20 7.38 -8.81 6.93
CA VAL A 20 6.12 -8.83 6.18
C VAL A 20 5.02 -9.47 7.04
N SER A 21 3.95 -8.72 7.26
CA SER A 21 2.75 -9.19 7.95
C SER A 21 1.55 -9.13 7.02
N VAL A 22 0.79 -10.21 6.97
CA VAL A 22 -0.42 -10.36 6.15
C VAL A 22 -1.52 -10.89 7.06
N LEU A 23 -2.59 -10.12 7.27
CA LEU A 23 -3.60 -10.43 8.28
C LEU A 23 -4.75 -11.29 7.78
N ASP A 24 -5.21 -11.06 6.55
CA ASP A 24 -6.31 -11.84 5.97
C ASP A 24 -5.81 -13.10 5.25
N ALA A 25 -6.66 -14.12 5.15
CA ALA A 25 -6.28 -15.39 4.52
C ALA A 25 -6.12 -15.28 2.99
N SER A 26 -6.83 -14.33 2.36
CA SER A 26 -6.80 -14.13 0.92
C SER A 26 -7.19 -12.71 0.51
N TYR A 27 -6.70 -12.31 -0.65
CA TYR A 27 -6.87 -10.96 -1.18
C TYR A 27 -7.31 -10.98 -2.64
N ASP A 28 -8.17 -10.03 -3.00
CA ASP A 28 -8.47 -9.77 -4.40
C ASP A 28 -7.45 -8.75 -4.96
N PRO A 29 -6.63 -9.11 -5.96
CA PRO A 29 -5.72 -8.15 -6.57
C PRO A 29 -6.48 -6.94 -7.12
N VAL A 30 -5.90 -5.76 -6.97
CA VAL A 30 -6.45 -4.55 -7.60
C VAL A 30 -6.21 -4.65 -9.11
N PRO A 31 -7.24 -4.54 -9.98
CA PRO A 31 -7.00 -4.52 -11.43
C PRO A 31 -6.12 -3.31 -11.78
N LEU A 32 -4.97 -3.52 -12.43
CA LEU A 32 -4.04 -2.41 -12.69
C LEU A 32 -4.70 -1.32 -13.55
N ASP A 33 -5.46 -1.70 -14.59
CA ASP A 33 -6.17 -0.75 -15.45
C ASP A 33 -7.32 -0.03 -14.71
N GLY A 34 -7.79 -0.60 -13.59
CA GLY A 34 -8.77 -0.01 -12.69
C GLY A 34 -8.13 0.86 -11.58
N THR A 35 -6.80 0.95 -11.52
CA THR A 35 -6.13 1.73 -10.47
C THR A 35 -6.44 3.22 -10.57
N GLY A 36 -6.56 3.80 -11.76
CA GLY A 36 -6.94 5.21 -11.89
C GLY A 36 -8.30 5.53 -11.25
N GLN A 37 -9.31 4.68 -11.45
CA GLN A 37 -10.61 4.84 -10.80
C GLN A 37 -10.56 4.50 -9.30
N PHE A 38 -9.84 3.42 -8.95
CA PHE A 38 -9.74 2.98 -7.57
C PHE A 38 -9.03 4.02 -6.69
N PHE A 39 -7.88 4.49 -7.16
CA PHE A 39 -7.02 5.46 -6.48
C PHE A 39 -7.46 6.91 -6.71
N GLY A 40 -8.16 7.25 -7.79
CA GLY A 40 -8.76 8.58 -7.97
C GLY A 40 -9.87 8.86 -6.95
N GLU A 41 -10.74 7.88 -6.67
CA GLU A 41 -11.69 8.01 -5.56
C GLU A 41 -10.98 8.01 -4.19
N LEU A 42 -9.88 7.26 -4.06
CA LEU A 42 -9.05 7.25 -2.86
C LEU A 42 -8.39 8.61 -2.64
N GLU A 43 -7.92 9.26 -3.70
CA GLU A 43 -7.33 10.60 -3.75
C GLU A 43 -8.32 11.66 -3.25
N ASP A 44 -9.56 11.65 -3.76
CA ASP A 44 -10.59 12.58 -3.29
C ASP A 44 -10.90 12.42 -1.81
N MET A 45 -10.87 11.18 -1.31
CA MET A 45 -11.10 10.88 0.10
C MET A 45 -9.89 11.24 0.96
N LEU A 46 -8.67 10.96 0.49
CA LEU A 46 -7.44 11.39 1.14
C LEU A 46 -7.39 12.92 1.24
N ASN A 47 -7.77 13.66 0.21
CA ASN A 47 -7.87 15.13 0.29
C ASN A 47 -8.83 15.59 1.37
N LYS A 48 -9.98 14.94 1.50
CA LYS A 48 -10.97 15.30 2.53
C LYS A 48 -10.51 14.99 3.94
N VAL A 49 -9.75 13.91 4.14
CA VAL A 49 -9.32 13.42 5.46
C VAL A 49 -7.99 14.05 5.89
N CYS A 50 -7.02 14.07 4.99
CA CYS A 50 -5.64 14.46 5.23
C CYS A 50 -5.38 15.93 4.86
N GLY A 51 -6.13 16.47 3.89
CA GLY A 51 -5.83 17.76 3.26
C GLY A 51 -4.56 17.72 2.41
N ASP A 52 -4.13 18.89 1.97
CA ASP A 52 -3.08 19.05 0.96
C ASP A 52 -1.70 19.38 1.58
N ALA A 53 -1.64 19.53 2.90
CA ALA A 53 -0.48 20.07 3.60
C ALA A 53 0.14 19.03 4.54
N TRP A 54 1.39 18.68 4.26
CA TRP A 54 2.25 17.95 5.18
C TRP A 54 2.44 18.74 6.49
N LYS A 55 2.41 18.05 7.63
CA LYS A 55 2.67 18.64 8.95
C LYS A 55 3.55 17.70 9.76
N ASP A 56 4.39 18.23 10.64
CA ASP A 56 5.33 17.44 11.47
C ASP A 56 4.65 16.38 12.37
N TYR A 57 3.35 16.52 12.62
CA TYR A 57 2.52 15.60 13.42
C TYR A 57 1.45 14.88 12.59
N TYR A 58 1.45 15.11 11.27
CA TYR A 58 0.55 14.51 10.31
C TYR A 58 1.31 14.29 9.00
N ASP A 59 2.10 13.22 8.96
CA ASP A 59 3.09 12.98 7.92
C ASP A 59 2.84 11.71 7.11
N CYS A 60 3.85 11.22 6.41
CA CYS A 60 3.80 10.07 5.53
C CYS A 60 3.11 8.83 6.11
N ASP A 61 3.26 8.54 7.40
CA ASP A 61 2.65 7.37 8.02
C ASP A 61 1.12 7.50 8.12
N ASN A 62 0.61 8.68 8.43
CA ASN A 62 -0.83 8.96 8.52
C ASN A 62 -1.49 8.88 7.14
N PHE A 63 -0.83 9.40 6.09
CA PHE A 63 -1.32 9.26 4.72
C PHE A 63 -1.35 7.78 4.29
N ALA A 64 -0.29 7.00 4.60
CA ALA A 64 -0.25 5.58 4.27
C ALA A 64 -1.32 4.77 5.01
N LEU A 65 -1.54 5.05 6.30
CA LEU A 65 -2.61 4.44 7.11
C LEU A 65 -4.00 4.80 6.59
N ALA A 66 -4.23 6.07 6.25
CA ALA A 66 -5.51 6.51 5.69
C ALA A 66 -5.81 5.80 4.37
N ALA A 67 -4.82 5.64 3.49
CA ALA A 67 -4.97 4.92 2.24
C ALA A 67 -5.35 3.44 2.46
N VAL A 68 -4.75 2.75 3.43
CA VAL A 68 -5.12 1.37 3.79
C VAL A 68 -6.57 1.30 4.29
N PHE A 69 -6.95 2.17 5.21
CA PHE A 69 -8.33 2.23 5.73
C PHE A 69 -9.34 2.46 4.59
N LEU A 70 -9.09 3.41 3.71
CA LEU A 70 -9.96 3.72 2.59
C LEU A 70 -10.04 2.56 1.60
N GLY A 71 -8.92 1.89 1.31
CA GLY A 71 -8.90 0.69 0.48
C GLY A 71 -9.74 -0.46 1.05
N ALA A 72 -9.59 -0.72 2.36
CA ALA A 72 -10.41 -1.69 3.07
C ALA A 72 -11.91 -1.33 3.07
N TRP A 73 -12.25 -0.05 3.26
CA TRP A 73 -13.63 0.43 3.17
C TRP A 73 -14.24 0.23 1.77
N LYS A 74 -13.47 0.50 0.70
CA LYS A 74 -13.93 0.24 -0.67
C LYS A 74 -14.14 -1.26 -0.91
N HIS A 75 -13.23 -2.09 -0.42
CA HIS A 75 -13.40 -3.54 -0.49
C HIS A 75 -14.67 -4.00 0.25
N TYR A 76 -14.89 -3.54 1.48
CA TYR A 76 -16.13 -3.80 2.23
C TYR A 76 -17.38 -3.43 1.40
N ARG A 77 -17.41 -2.25 0.77
CA ARG A 77 -18.52 -1.85 -0.10
C ARG A 77 -18.70 -2.75 -1.31
N ALA A 78 -17.61 -3.19 -1.94
CA ALA A 78 -17.66 -4.14 -3.05
C ALA A 78 -18.23 -5.51 -2.59
N ARG A 79 -17.86 -5.99 -1.40
CA ARG A 79 -18.39 -7.22 -0.81
C ARG A 79 -19.90 -7.15 -0.55
N LEU A 80 -20.43 -6.00 -0.11
CA LEU A 80 -21.88 -5.79 0.04
C LEU A 80 -22.65 -5.95 -1.28
N LEU A 81 -21.99 -5.75 -2.41
CA LEU A 81 -22.54 -5.92 -3.76
C LEU A 81 -22.23 -7.31 -4.35
N ASN A 82 -21.70 -8.24 -3.55
CA ASN A 82 -21.24 -9.57 -3.99
C ASN A 82 -20.14 -9.53 -5.06
N LEU A 83 -19.33 -8.47 -5.11
CA LEU A 83 -18.15 -8.37 -5.97
C LEU A 83 -16.91 -8.88 -5.23
N GLY A 84 -16.00 -9.53 -5.95
CA GLY A 84 -14.79 -10.13 -5.37
C GLY A 84 -15.05 -11.39 -4.54
N SER A 85 -13.98 -11.94 -3.98
CA SER A 85 -14.00 -13.19 -3.20
C SER A 85 -12.91 -13.26 -2.13
N GLY A 86 -11.92 -12.37 -2.17
CA GLY A 86 -10.91 -12.20 -1.13
C GLY A 86 -11.50 -11.66 0.15
N GLN A 87 -10.82 -11.92 1.27
CA GLN A 87 -11.17 -11.38 2.58
C GLN A 87 -10.67 -9.93 2.73
N GLY A 88 -9.51 -9.62 2.15
CA GLY A 88 -8.87 -8.31 2.23
C GLY A 88 -8.68 -7.60 0.89
N CYS A 89 -8.31 -6.32 1.00
CA CYS A 89 -7.81 -5.50 -0.11
C CYS A 89 -6.28 -5.42 -0.01
N PRO A 90 -5.51 -5.77 -1.06
CA PRO A 90 -4.07 -5.91 -0.92
C PRO A 90 -3.36 -4.57 -1.12
N ILE A 91 -3.75 -3.59 -0.30
CA ILE A 91 -3.02 -2.36 -0.07
C ILE A 91 -2.40 -2.46 1.32
N GLY A 92 -1.08 -2.37 1.39
CA GLY A 92 -0.32 -2.40 2.63
C GLY A 92 0.45 -1.12 2.84
N ILE A 93 1.04 -1.00 4.03
CA ILE A 93 2.02 0.03 4.37
C ILE A 93 3.41 -0.52 4.07
N LEU A 94 4.26 0.28 3.45
CA LEU A 94 5.68 0.01 3.24
C LEU A 94 6.49 1.11 3.92
N CYS A 95 7.37 0.73 4.84
CA CYS A 95 8.32 1.65 5.46
C CYS A 95 9.74 1.35 5.00
N TYR A 96 10.42 2.38 4.50
CA TYR A 96 11.76 2.29 3.90
C TYR A 96 12.55 3.60 4.06
N ARG A 97 13.84 3.60 3.67
CA ARG A 97 14.68 4.79 3.70
C ARG A 97 14.68 5.48 2.34
N THR A 98 14.40 6.78 2.29
CA THR A 98 14.50 7.55 1.03
C THR A 98 15.95 7.71 0.59
N ASP A 99 16.86 7.93 1.54
CA ASP A 99 18.31 7.79 1.40
C ASP A 99 18.81 6.57 2.20
N PRO A 100 19.17 5.46 1.54
CA PRO A 100 19.64 4.24 2.22
C PRO A 100 20.89 4.44 3.09
N ALA A 101 21.69 5.48 2.86
CA ALA A 101 22.88 5.77 3.65
C ALA A 101 22.56 6.55 4.94
N ASN A 102 21.38 7.16 5.04
CA ASN A 102 21.01 8.01 6.16
C ASN A 102 19.92 7.37 7.04
N PRO A 103 20.22 7.03 8.31
CA PRO A 103 19.24 6.38 9.17
C PRO A 103 18.05 7.28 9.56
N ALA A 104 18.12 8.60 9.34
CA ALA A 104 17.07 9.56 9.68
C ALA A 104 16.01 9.75 8.59
N THR A 105 16.17 9.17 7.40
CA THR A 105 15.29 9.43 6.25
C THR A 105 14.22 8.35 6.08
N GLY A 106 13.51 8.02 7.16
CA GLY A 106 12.41 7.08 7.09
C GLY A 106 11.23 7.67 6.32
N HIS A 107 10.53 6.84 5.54
CA HIS A 107 9.32 7.23 4.82
C HIS A 107 8.34 6.07 4.77
N ALA A 108 7.05 6.39 4.86
CA ALA A 108 5.95 5.45 4.77
C ALA A 108 5.11 5.75 3.53
N VAL A 109 4.86 4.71 2.74
CA VAL A 109 4.05 4.75 1.53
C VAL A 109 3.18 3.50 1.47
N ASN A 110 2.39 3.35 0.41
CA ASN A 110 1.62 2.14 0.21
C ASN A 110 2.30 1.19 -0.76
N VAL A 111 2.15 -0.11 -0.51
CA VAL A 111 2.42 -1.16 -1.48
C VAL A 111 1.11 -1.80 -1.89
N VAL A 112 0.89 -1.97 -3.18
CA VAL A 112 -0.36 -2.46 -3.74
C VAL A 112 -0.08 -3.71 -4.54
N TYR A 113 -0.77 -4.81 -4.23
CA TYR A 113 -0.77 -5.99 -5.09
C TYR A 113 -1.86 -5.85 -6.15
N THR A 114 -1.42 -5.79 -7.39
CA THR A 114 -2.28 -5.75 -8.57
C THR A 114 -2.30 -7.10 -9.27
N ASP A 115 -3.16 -7.23 -10.28
CA ASP A 115 -3.14 -8.37 -11.21
C ASP A 115 -1.85 -8.45 -12.05
N ARG A 116 -0.99 -7.43 -12.02
CA ARG A 116 0.33 -7.39 -12.66
C ARG A 116 1.51 -7.41 -11.68
N GLY A 117 1.25 -7.63 -10.39
CA GLY A 117 2.27 -7.70 -9.35
C GLY A 117 2.27 -6.50 -8.39
N LEU A 118 3.38 -6.31 -7.68
CA LEU A 118 3.52 -5.31 -6.62
C LEU A 118 3.94 -3.94 -7.17
N PHE A 119 3.20 -2.91 -6.78
CA PHE A 119 3.48 -1.52 -7.12
C PHE A 119 3.57 -0.68 -5.85
N VAL A 120 4.40 0.35 -5.86
CA VAL A 120 4.50 1.33 -4.76
C VAL A 120 3.68 2.55 -5.14
N PHE A 121 2.84 3.01 -4.21
CA PHE A 121 1.95 4.14 -4.37
C PHE A 121 2.28 5.20 -3.32
N GLU A 122 2.50 6.43 -3.76
CA GLU A 122 2.69 7.59 -2.90
C GLU A 122 1.33 8.24 -2.62
N PRO A 123 0.74 8.08 -1.42
CA PRO A 123 -0.59 8.61 -1.13
C PRO A 123 -0.65 10.15 -1.10
N GLN A 124 0.46 10.85 -0.85
CA GLN A 124 0.47 12.32 -0.86
C GLN A 124 0.37 12.88 -2.28
N ARG A 125 1.16 12.31 -3.20
CA ARG A 125 1.27 12.71 -4.62
C ARG A 125 0.30 11.97 -5.54
N ARG A 126 -0.34 10.92 -5.03
CA ARG A 126 -1.29 10.03 -5.73
C ARG A 126 -0.73 9.38 -6.98
N GLU A 127 0.53 9.00 -6.92
CA GLU A 127 1.22 8.43 -8.07
C GLU A 127 1.87 7.09 -7.71
N PHE A 128 1.92 6.22 -8.71
CA PHE A 128 2.77 5.04 -8.65
C PHE A 128 4.19 5.43 -9.01
N PHE A 129 5.15 4.88 -8.28
CA PHE A 129 6.56 5.09 -8.55
C PHE A 129 7.35 3.82 -8.29
N SER A 130 8.60 3.82 -8.73
CA SER A 130 9.52 2.70 -8.53
C SER A 130 10.60 3.07 -7.54
N LEU A 131 10.90 2.15 -6.63
CA LEU A 131 12.04 2.24 -5.73
C LEU A 131 13.28 1.67 -6.40
N SER A 132 14.43 2.30 -6.17
CA SER A 132 15.73 1.72 -6.48
C SER A 132 15.96 0.45 -5.66
N GLN A 133 16.90 -0.41 -6.09
CA GLN A 133 17.20 -1.63 -5.34
C GLN A 133 17.68 -1.32 -3.91
N ALA A 134 18.54 -0.31 -3.74
CA ALA A 134 19.01 0.09 -2.41
C ALA A 134 17.88 0.56 -1.49
N GLN A 135 16.86 1.25 -2.04
CA GLN A 135 15.67 1.63 -1.27
C GLN A 135 14.81 0.40 -0.91
N LYS A 136 14.63 -0.55 -1.83
CA LYS A 136 13.94 -1.82 -1.55
C LYS A 136 14.64 -2.63 -0.46
N ASP A 137 15.98 -2.71 -0.53
CA ASP A 137 16.80 -3.41 0.46
C ASP A 137 16.80 -2.70 1.82
N SER A 138 16.52 -1.38 1.85
CA SER A 138 16.38 -0.61 3.08
C SER A 138 15.02 -0.75 3.78
N ALA A 139 14.04 -1.39 3.13
CA ALA A 139 12.71 -1.56 3.69
C ALA A 139 12.74 -2.44 4.94
N TRP A 140 12.05 -2.03 6.01
CA TRP A 140 12.00 -2.77 7.28
C TRP A 140 10.61 -3.29 7.64
N LEU A 141 9.55 -2.72 7.06
CA LEU A 141 8.18 -3.13 7.33
C LEU A 141 7.35 -3.16 6.04
N VAL A 142 6.61 -4.25 5.86
CA VAL A 142 5.43 -4.30 5.00
C VAL A 142 4.26 -4.90 5.79
N TYR A 143 3.14 -4.20 5.82
CA TYR A 143 1.96 -4.60 6.59
C TYR A 143 0.69 -4.50 5.75
N TYR A 144 0.06 -5.64 5.47
CA TYR A 144 -1.26 -5.73 4.84
C TYR A 144 -2.31 -6.01 5.92
N THR A 145 -3.36 -5.20 5.95
CA THR A 145 -4.54 -5.44 6.79
C THR A 145 -5.44 -6.50 6.19
#